data_AF-D4BDE2-F1
#
_entry.id   AF-D4BDE2-F1
#
_cell.length_a   1.000
_cell.length_b   1.000
_cell.length_c   1.000
_cell.angle_alpha   90.00
_cell.angle_beta   90.00
_cell.angle_gamma   90.00
#
_symmetry.space_group_name_H-M   'P 1'
#
loop_
_entity.id
_entity.type
_entity.pdbx_description
1 polymer ?
#
loop_
_entity_poly.entity_id
_entity_poly.type
_entity_poly.pdbx_seq_one_letter_code
_entity_poly.pdbx_strand_id
1 'polypeptide(L)'
;MLISRVDKLMAEPQYLFAEIPLSRSAFERWLKSSPCTVSHWPEWADSNRPDEENAASVLDALMPFFTAEPELQQCLLLHDKQQGVLHCALWLRYEEMRATMMQMVALLRGTAPFMTAKAHGRVQHGENCCGTLTLTRSDSRWTAECEALSFPEWSRAWLHSLGEGSDAQWMDAKLFNALKRRYNHYLLNASPEKPILIKKTEYYSNGREVIDYDGNRIPGANPLTFKRLCHTYFDTLYTDGQAVWIDSMSLRLYRYKIADNLTPERIQVLEEGYDSDFLVRIDDKVWFRAQDNVPQPFYLTSLTIDPDSFHRLKYGEYADKNALYRNMGNSGLRVVKDLHPKDIVNIVGEFVITKNAVLYFGEVLALADAKSFRSLKYDFYCDDRHVWLRNNLLEKLDSQTFRFIALEHDLVADSRHVYYGAQYIVDADPQTLEVLMRGPFLFWRDKESIWYHNTKLAGADVTQGEIEIYPGSVFCRIGNRIWGMATELEDVDIASFVVTEWDYAEDKHGRFYRNRRLDKTDYA
;
A
#
# COMPACT_ATOMS: atom_id res chain seq x y z
N MET A 1 -15.88 17.41 -7.36
CA MET A 1 -15.96 17.66 -5.90
C MET A 1 -16.45 16.37 -5.25
N LEU A 2 -15.54 15.40 -5.12
CA LEU A 2 -15.80 14.08 -4.55
C LEU A 2 -15.08 14.08 -3.22
N ILE A 3 -15.83 14.23 -2.13
CA ILE A 3 -15.34 13.96 -0.79
C ILE A 3 -15.08 12.46 -0.76
N SER A 4 -13.80 12.09 -0.84
CA SER A 4 -13.35 10.73 -0.63
C SER A 4 -13.90 10.28 0.72
N ARG A 5 -14.73 9.23 0.71
CA ARG A 5 -14.79 8.28 1.82
C ARG A 5 -13.39 7.71 1.96
N VAL A 6 -12.53 8.44 2.66
CA VAL A 6 -11.46 7.83 3.42
C VAL A 6 -12.20 6.88 4.34
N ASP A 7 -12.02 5.58 4.12
CA ASP A 7 -12.26 4.61 5.15
C ASP A 7 -11.55 5.15 6.39
N LYS A 8 -12.31 5.76 7.30
CA LYS A 8 -11.86 6.05 8.65
C LYS A 8 -11.53 4.68 9.22
N LEU A 9 -10.29 4.24 9.03
CA LEU A 9 -9.61 3.33 9.95
C LEU A 9 -9.98 3.87 11.32
N MET A 10 -10.94 3.22 11.99
CA MET A 10 -11.33 3.61 13.32
C MET A 10 -10.11 3.32 14.18
N ALA A 11 -9.30 4.36 14.40
CA ALA A 11 -8.26 4.36 15.40
C ALA A 11 -8.89 3.84 16.70
N GLU A 12 -8.20 2.90 17.35
CA GLU A 12 -8.64 2.43 18.66
C GLU A 12 -8.55 3.62 19.64
N PRO A 13 -9.38 3.64 20.71
CA PRO A 13 -9.41 4.75 21.66
C PRO A 13 -8.46 4.69 22.89
N GLN A 14 -7.81 5.81 23.24
CA GLN A 14 -6.89 5.93 24.37
C GLN A 14 -7.63 6.25 25.66
N TYR A 15 -7.14 5.71 26.78
CA TYR A 15 -7.79 5.87 28.08
C TYR A 15 -6.83 6.36 29.16
N LEU A 16 -7.35 7.20 30.04
CA LEU A 16 -6.77 7.51 31.34
C LEU A 16 -7.84 7.46 32.41
N PHE A 17 -7.51 6.89 33.56
CA PHE A 17 -8.35 6.87 34.74
C PHE A 17 -7.55 7.29 35.97
N ALA A 18 -8.12 8.19 36.76
CA ALA A 18 -7.54 8.65 38.00
C ALA A 18 -8.51 8.50 39.17
N GLU A 19 -7.96 8.09 40.31
CA GLU A 19 -8.63 8.14 41.60
C GLU A 19 -7.67 8.77 42.60
N ILE A 20 -7.97 10.00 43.01
CA ILE A 20 -7.06 10.83 43.82
C ILE A 20 -7.81 11.29 45.07
N PRO A 21 -7.45 10.80 46.27
CA PRO A 21 -8.04 11.30 47.51
C PRO A 21 -7.71 12.78 47.71
N LEU A 22 -8.73 13.63 47.62
CA LEU A 22 -8.61 15.07 47.60
C LEU A 22 -9.88 15.67 48.19
N SER A 23 -9.79 16.46 49.27
CA SER A 23 -10.98 17.07 49.86
C SER A 23 -11.59 18.12 48.92
N ARG A 24 -12.88 18.43 49.09
CA ARG A 24 -13.55 19.42 48.23
C ARG A 24 -12.85 20.78 48.24
N SER A 25 -12.41 21.25 49.41
CA SER A 25 -11.69 22.51 49.53
C SER A 25 -10.28 22.45 48.91
N ALA A 26 -9.64 21.28 48.95
CA ALA A 26 -8.35 21.06 48.32
C ALA A 26 -8.45 21.04 46.79
N PHE A 27 -9.49 20.41 46.24
CA PHE A 27 -9.82 20.42 44.82
C PHE A 27 -10.04 21.85 44.30
N GLU A 28 -10.81 22.68 45.00
CA GLU A 28 -11.05 24.07 44.60
C GLU A 28 -9.79 24.95 44.67
N ARG A 29 -8.86 24.65 45.59
CA ARG A 29 -7.56 25.33 45.64
C ARG A 29 -6.63 24.88 44.51
N TRP A 30 -6.63 23.60 44.16
CA TRP A 30 -5.86 23.06 43.05
C TRP A 30 -6.29 23.65 41.70
N LEU A 31 -7.59 23.77 41.44
CA LEU A 31 -8.09 24.41 40.21
C LEU A 31 -7.59 25.86 40.03
N LYS A 32 -7.37 26.58 41.13
CA LYS A 32 -6.88 27.97 41.14
C LYS A 32 -5.35 28.09 41.17
N SER A 33 -4.63 26.99 41.37
CA SER A 33 -3.16 27.03 41.39
C SER A 33 -2.60 27.12 39.98
N SER A 34 -1.34 27.55 39.87
CA SER A 34 -0.61 27.52 38.60
C SER A 34 -0.38 26.06 38.15
N PRO A 35 -0.55 25.76 36.85
CA PRO A 35 -0.25 24.43 36.33
C PRO A 35 1.25 24.13 36.48
N CYS A 36 1.57 22.89 36.86
CA CYS A 36 2.96 22.43 36.80
C CYS A 36 3.37 22.33 35.33
N THR A 37 4.48 22.96 34.96
CA THR A 37 5.02 22.83 33.59
C THR A 37 5.65 21.45 33.41
N VAL A 38 5.49 20.90 32.20
CA VAL A 38 6.09 19.60 31.84
C VAL A 38 7.62 19.69 31.81
N SER A 39 8.17 20.89 31.62
CA SER A 39 9.60 21.21 31.55
C SER A 39 10.41 20.93 32.83
N HIS A 40 9.77 20.82 34.00
CA HIS A 40 10.46 20.57 35.27
C HIS A 40 10.66 19.09 35.60
N TRP A 41 10.33 18.18 34.68
CA TRP A 41 10.17 16.77 35.01
C TRP A 41 11.18 15.88 34.29
N PRO A 42 12.21 15.40 35.00
CA PRO A 42 13.31 14.63 34.39
C PRO A 42 12.85 13.30 33.80
N GLU A 43 11.67 12.78 34.18
CA GLU A 43 11.12 11.53 33.68
C GLU A 43 10.55 11.61 32.25
N TRP A 44 10.43 12.82 31.66
CA TRP A 44 9.73 13.07 30.39
C TRP A 44 10.53 13.88 29.35
N ALA A 45 11.86 13.91 29.47
CA ALA A 45 12.76 14.77 28.67
C ALA A 45 12.64 14.64 27.13
N ASP A 46 12.13 13.51 26.60
CA ASP A 46 12.11 13.17 25.16
C ASP A 46 10.72 13.22 24.49
N SER A 47 9.65 13.69 25.15
CA SER A 47 8.34 13.84 24.47
C SER A 47 8.24 15.17 23.70
N ASN A 48 7.87 15.11 22.41
CA ASN A 48 7.56 16.28 21.57
C ASN A 48 6.67 17.26 22.34
N ARG A 49 7.16 18.51 22.42
CA ARG A 49 6.62 19.57 23.26
C ARG A 49 5.51 20.30 22.50
N PRO A 50 4.26 20.29 22.98
CA PRO A 50 3.28 21.26 22.52
C PRO A 50 3.65 22.65 23.07
N ASP A 51 3.53 23.68 22.24
CA ASP A 51 3.81 25.07 22.62
C ASP A 51 2.98 25.46 23.86
N GLU A 52 3.68 25.86 24.92
CA GLU A 52 3.07 26.32 26.17
C GLU A 52 2.40 27.68 25.94
N GLU A 53 1.11 27.70 25.66
CA GLU A 53 0.32 28.93 25.80
C GLU A 53 0.01 29.18 27.30
N ASN A 54 0.32 30.41 27.72
CA ASN A 54 0.15 31.06 29.03
C ASN A 54 -1.18 30.77 29.78
N ALA A 55 -1.40 29.56 30.28
CA ALA A 55 -2.53 29.28 31.17
C ALA A 55 -2.31 29.89 32.55
N ALA A 56 -3.21 30.78 32.98
CA ALA A 56 -3.11 31.48 34.27
C ALA A 56 -3.42 30.57 35.47
N SER A 57 -4.16 29.47 35.27
CA SER A 57 -4.53 28.49 36.30
C SER A 57 -4.67 27.07 35.74
N VAL A 58 -4.68 26.06 36.63
CA VAL A 58 -4.99 24.66 36.28
C VAL A 58 -6.37 24.55 35.62
N LEU A 59 -7.35 25.34 36.07
CA LEU A 59 -8.68 25.37 35.43
C LEU A 59 -8.59 25.78 33.97
N ASP A 60 -7.82 26.82 33.65
CA ASP A 60 -7.63 27.28 32.27
C ASP A 60 -6.96 26.20 31.41
N ALA A 61 -5.94 25.53 31.97
CA ALA A 61 -5.25 24.43 31.29
C ALA A 61 -6.12 23.19 31.07
N LEU A 62 -7.17 23.00 31.87
CA LEU A 62 -8.13 21.90 31.71
C LEU A 62 -9.22 22.20 30.66
N MET A 63 -9.48 23.46 30.33
CA MET A 63 -10.58 23.84 29.43
C MET A 63 -10.54 23.16 28.04
N PRO A 64 -9.38 23.06 27.37
CA PRO A 64 -9.29 22.35 26.09
C PRO A 64 -9.75 20.89 26.16
N PHE A 65 -9.67 20.26 27.35
CA PHE A 65 -10.11 18.89 27.53
C PHE A 65 -11.63 18.73 27.45
N PHE A 66 -12.38 19.77 27.83
CA PHE A 66 -13.85 19.77 27.86
C PHE A 66 -14.50 20.41 26.63
N THR A 67 -13.76 21.24 25.89
CA THR A 67 -14.26 21.91 24.68
C THR A 67 -13.88 21.21 23.38
N ALA A 68 -13.12 20.12 23.45
CA ALA A 68 -12.77 19.32 22.29
C ALA A 68 -14.01 18.65 21.67
N GLU A 69 -13.93 18.35 20.37
CA GLU A 69 -15.02 17.67 19.67
C GLU A 69 -15.32 16.30 20.31
N PRO A 70 -16.59 16.00 20.67
CA PRO A 70 -16.96 14.74 21.31
C PRO A 70 -16.61 13.48 20.51
N GLU A 71 -16.41 13.63 19.19
CA GLU A 71 -15.97 12.56 18.30
C GLU A 71 -14.47 12.25 18.42
N LEU A 72 -13.66 13.17 18.95
CA LEU A 72 -12.20 13.06 19.08
C LEU A 72 -11.78 12.77 20.52
N GLN A 73 -12.45 13.41 21.49
CA GLN A 73 -12.08 13.35 22.90
C GLN A 73 -13.30 13.52 23.80
N GLN A 74 -13.31 12.76 24.90
CA GLN A 74 -14.25 12.94 25.99
C GLN A 74 -13.52 12.91 27.33
N CYS A 75 -13.78 13.91 28.16
CA CYS A 75 -13.13 14.06 29.46
C CYS A 75 -14.19 14.15 30.56
N LEU A 76 -14.00 13.37 31.62
CA LEU A 76 -14.71 13.49 32.88
C LEU A 76 -13.74 13.98 33.94
N LEU A 77 -14.15 14.99 34.69
CA LEU A 77 -13.49 15.40 35.93
C LEU A 77 -14.57 15.63 36.98
N LEU A 78 -14.66 14.72 37.95
CA LEU A 78 -15.73 14.72 38.94
C LEU A 78 -15.14 14.62 40.34
N HIS A 79 -15.54 15.55 41.22
CA HIS A 79 -15.20 15.49 42.63
C HIS A 79 -16.36 14.89 43.43
N ASP A 80 -16.15 13.73 44.02
CA ASP A 80 -17.09 13.12 44.97
C ASP A 80 -16.91 13.78 46.35
N LYS A 81 -17.89 14.61 46.72
CA LYS A 81 -17.88 15.33 48.01
C LYS A 81 -18.06 14.40 49.21
N GLN A 82 -18.77 13.29 49.05
CA GLN A 82 -19.06 12.35 50.14
C GLN A 82 -17.83 11.48 50.42
N GLN A 83 -17.17 10.99 49.37
CA GLN A 83 -15.98 10.16 49.50
C GLN A 83 -14.70 10.97 49.66
N GLY A 84 -14.70 12.26 49.28
CA GLY A 84 -13.51 13.10 49.31
C GLY A 84 -12.48 12.67 48.27
N VAL A 85 -12.94 12.31 47.07
CA VAL A 85 -12.13 11.75 45.99
C VAL A 85 -12.35 12.54 44.70
N LEU A 86 -11.27 12.77 43.96
CA LEU A 86 -11.30 13.26 42.59
C LEU A 86 -11.20 12.08 41.63
N HIS A 87 -12.23 11.92 40.79
CA HIS A 87 -12.26 11.00 39.67
C HIS A 87 -11.94 11.76 38.39
N CYS A 88 -11.03 11.24 37.58
CA CYS A 88 -10.78 11.75 36.24
C CYS A 88 -10.80 10.60 35.24
N ALA A 89 -11.51 10.77 34.14
CA ALA A 89 -11.40 9.89 32.99
C ALA A 89 -11.12 10.71 31.74
N LEU A 90 -10.25 10.21 30.87
CA LEU A 90 -10.03 10.75 29.54
C LEU A 90 -10.16 9.63 28.52
N TRP A 91 -10.88 9.91 27.46
CA TRP A 91 -11.07 9.06 26.30
C TRP A 91 -10.66 9.83 25.05
N LEU A 92 -9.77 9.26 24.24
CA LEU A 92 -9.26 9.86 23.00
C LEU A 92 -9.50 8.87 21.86
N ARG A 93 -9.89 9.30 20.67
CA ARG A 93 -10.28 8.37 19.58
C ARG A 93 -9.23 8.23 18.45
N TYR A 94 -8.00 8.72 18.64
CA TYR A 94 -6.99 8.82 17.57
C TYR A 94 -5.63 8.25 17.97
N GLU A 95 -4.90 7.66 17.01
CA GLU A 95 -3.68 6.87 17.29
C GLU A 95 -2.51 7.71 17.85
N GLU A 96 -2.38 9.00 17.55
CA GLU A 96 -1.17 9.78 17.91
C GLU A 96 -1.40 10.89 18.96
N MET A 97 -2.23 10.64 19.98
CA MET A 97 -2.52 11.63 21.05
C MET A 97 -1.65 11.50 22.32
N ARG A 98 -0.41 11.00 22.22
CA ARG A 98 0.50 10.86 23.37
C ARG A 98 0.73 12.18 24.11
N ALA A 99 0.92 13.28 23.37
CA ALA A 99 1.14 14.59 23.97
C ALA A 99 -0.06 15.03 24.84
N THR A 100 -1.28 14.90 24.31
CA THR A 100 -2.53 15.20 25.01
C THR A 100 -2.71 14.35 26.27
N MET A 101 -2.41 13.04 26.17
CA MET A 101 -2.44 12.13 27.31
C MET A 101 -1.47 12.57 28.42
N MET A 102 -0.23 12.89 28.04
CA MET A 102 0.81 13.29 28.99
C MET A 102 0.53 14.66 29.62
N GLN A 103 -0.10 15.59 28.89
CA GLN A 103 -0.60 16.85 29.45
C GLN A 103 -1.66 16.62 30.54
N MET A 104 -2.59 15.69 30.35
CA MET A 104 -3.56 15.37 31.41
C MET A 104 -2.89 14.75 32.64
N VAL A 105 -1.97 13.79 32.44
CA VAL A 105 -1.16 13.21 33.52
C VAL A 105 -0.39 14.31 34.27
N ALA A 106 0.10 15.31 33.55
CA ALA A 106 0.80 16.45 34.12
C ALA A 106 -0.09 17.24 35.09
N LEU A 107 -1.25 17.66 34.62
CA LEU A 107 -2.18 18.45 35.42
C LEU A 107 -2.59 17.69 36.70
N LEU A 108 -2.84 16.38 36.58
CA LEU A 108 -3.20 15.52 37.71
C LEU A 108 -2.05 15.33 38.71
N ARG A 109 -0.78 15.32 38.28
CA ARG A 109 0.39 15.31 39.18
C ARG A 109 0.39 16.51 40.13
N GLY A 110 -0.08 17.66 39.66
CA GLY A 110 -0.21 18.90 40.45
C GLY A 110 -1.16 18.80 41.65
N THR A 111 -1.95 17.72 41.77
CA THR A 111 -2.81 17.49 42.94
C THR A 111 -2.02 17.07 44.18
N ALA A 112 -0.81 16.51 44.02
CA ALA A 112 -0.01 15.94 45.12
C ALA A 112 0.12 16.87 46.35
N PRO A 113 0.54 18.14 46.24
CA PRO A 113 0.70 19.04 47.39
C PRO A 113 -0.62 19.30 48.17
N PHE A 114 -1.76 19.09 47.53
CA PHE A 114 -3.09 19.32 48.09
C PHE A 114 -3.69 18.08 48.78
N MET A 115 -3.09 16.91 48.59
CA MET A 115 -3.53 15.65 49.20
C MET A 115 -3.28 15.62 50.71
N THR A 116 -4.02 14.76 51.42
CA THR A 116 -3.77 14.51 52.85
C THR A 116 -2.51 13.67 53.05
N ALA A 117 -1.82 13.82 54.18
CA ALA A 117 -0.48 13.26 54.39
C ALA A 117 -0.38 11.72 54.31
N LYS A 118 -1.50 11.00 54.48
CA LYS A 118 -1.57 9.53 54.41
C LYS A 118 -2.28 9.00 53.16
N ALA A 119 -2.71 9.89 52.25
CA ALA A 119 -3.43 9.50 51.05
C ALA A 119 -2.47 9.06 49.95
N HIS A 120 -2.93 8.07 49.18
CA HIS A 120 -2.27 7.60 47.96
C HIS A 120 -3.24 7.80 46.80
N GLY A 121 -2.79 8.52 45.77
CA GLY A 121 -3.53 8.75 44.54
C GLY A 121 -2.89 7.95 43.42
N ARG A 122 -3.71 7.56 42.43
CA ARG A 122 -3.22 6.81 41.28
C ARG A 122 -3.85 7.34 40.00
N VAL A 123 -3.02 7.50 38.98
CA VAL A 123 -3.44 7.73 37.59
C VAL A 123 -2.87 6.60 36.75
N GLN A 124 -3.74 5.91 36.02
CA GLN A 124 -3.36 4.88 35.06
C GLN A 124 -3.82 5.28 33.66
N HIS A 125 -2.95 5.10 32.67
CA HIS A 125 -3.28 5.39 31.28
C HIS A 125 -2.73 4.32 30.34
N GLY A 126 -3.35 4.17 29.17
CA GLY A 126 -2.95 3.22 28.14
C GLY A 126 -3.54 3.56 26.78
N GLU A 127 -2.72 3.45 25.72
CA GLU A 127 -3.08 3.01 24.35
C GLU A 127 -1.94 3.23 23.31
N ASN A 128 -0.90 3.97 23.63
CA ASN A 128 0.34 4.01 22.80
C ASN A 128 1.52 4.48 23.67
N CYS A 129 1.19 5.14 24.77
CA CYS A 129 1.96 5.19 25.99
C CYS A 129 1.14 4.47 27.09
N CYS A 130 1.81 3.79 28.01
CA CYS A 130 1.21 3.29 29.24
C CYS A 130 2.04 3.72 30.43
N GLY A 131 1.42 3.77 31.59
CA GLY A 131 2.13 4.11 32.80
C GLY A 131 1.21 4.29 33.99
N THR A 132 1.84 4.32 35.15
CA THR A 132 1.20 4.60 36.43
C THR A 132 1.87 5.80 37.06
N LEU A 133 1.09 6.84 37.32
CA LEU A 133 1.50 7.92 38.22
C LEU A 133 0.99 7.60 39.62
N THR A 134 1.90 7.46 40.56
CA THR A 134 1.61 7.31 41.99
C THR A 134 1.82 8.64 42.68
N LEU A 135 0.84 9.06 43.47
CA LEU A 135 0.83 10.36 44.14
C LEU A 135 0.74 10.19 45.66
N THR A 136 1.53 10.96 46.37
CA THR A 136 1.42 11.21 47.80
C THR A 136 1.54 12.72 48.04
N ARG A 137 1.32 13.19 49.28
CA ARG A 137 1.44 14.61 49.58
C ARG A 137 2.85 15.18 49.32
N SER A 138 3.88 14.38 49.56
CA SER A 138 5.29 14.80 49.53
C SER A 138 6.07 14.28 48.33
N ASP A 139 5.50 13.36 47.55
CA ASP A 139 6.18 12.71 46.45
C ASP A 139 5.20 12.30 45.33
N SER A 140 5.68 12.26 44.11
CA SER A 140 4.96 11.83 42.92
C SER A 140 5.92 11.08 42.01
N ARG A 141 5.60 9.83 41.68
CA ARG A 141 6.45 8.97 40.86
C ARG A 141 5.67 8.43 39.68
N TRP A 142 6.19 8.61 38.48
CA TRP A 142 5.66 8.00 37.27
C TRP A 142 6.52 6.79 36.88
N THR A 143 5.87 5.71 36.47
CA THR A 143 6.52 4.53 35.88
C THR A 143 5.91 4.23 34.53
N ALA A 144 6.75 3.93 33.54
CA ALA A 144 6.31 3.40 32.25
C ALA A 144 5.74 1.97 32.39
N GLU A 145 6.12 1.27 33.46
CA GLU A 145 5.62 -0.08 33.77
C GLU A 145 4.19 -0.02 34.32
N CYS A 146 3.30 -0.79 33.69
CA CYS A 146 1.98 -1.12 34.21
C CYS A 146 1.94 -2.63 34.47
N GLU A 147 2.37 -3.04 35.68
CA GLU A 147 2.46 -4.45 36.10
C GLU A 147 1.11 -5.18 36.02
N ALA A 148 0.00 -4.46 36.21
CA ALA A 148 -1.36 -4.94 36.00
C ALA A 148 -2.30 -3.77 35.62
N LEU A 149 -3.06 -3.91 34.53
CA LEU A 149 -4.13 -2.96 34.21
C LEU A 149 -5.29 -3.13 35.20
N SER A 150 -5.48 -2.15 36.09
CA SER A 150 -6.47 -2.18 37.15
C SER A 150 -7.38 -0.95 37.07
N PHE A 151 -8.49 -1.06 36.36
CA PHE A 151 -9.44 0.05 36.27
C PHE A 151 -10.20 0.24 37.60
N PRO A 152 -10.36 1.47 38.11
CA PRO A 152 -11.25 1.75 39.22
C PRO A 152 -12.67 1.26 38.92
N GLU A 153 -13.40 0.77 39.93
CA GLU A 153 -14.74 0.22 39.69
C GLU A 153 -15.70 1.23 39.04
N TRP A 154 -15.56 2.52 39.40
CA TRP A 154 -16.37 3.60 38.86
C TRP A 154 -16.16 3.83 37.36
N SER A 155 -14.98 3.52 36.81
CA SER A 155 -14.68 3.83 35.41
C SER A 155 -15.48 2.97 34.45
N ARG A 156 -15.90 1.77 34.88
CA ARG A 156 -16.81 0.91 34.11
C ARG A 156 -18.15 1.60 33.89
N ALA A 157 -18.72 2.21 34.93
CA ALA A 157 -19.99 2.92 34.82
C ALA A 157 -19.88 4.12 33.87
N TRP A 158 -18.77 4.85 33.93
CA TRP A 158 -18.52 5.95 32.99
C TRP A 158 -18.39 5.47 31.55
N LEU A 159 -17.57 4.44 31.29
CA LEU A 159 -17.43 3.85 29.96
C LEU A 159 -18.75 3.32 29.40
N HIS A 160 -19.61 2.75 30.25
CA HIS A 160 -20.97 2.36 29.86
C HIS A 160 -21.84 3.56 29.49
N SER A 161 -21.71 4.68 30.22
CA SER A 161 -22.50 5.89 29.96
C SER A 161 -22.13 6.62 28.67
N LEU A 162 -20.92 6.40 28.14
CA LEU A 162 -20.54 6.97 26.87
C LEU A 162 -21.41 6.41 25.72
N GLY A 163 -22.09 5.27 25.94
CA GLY A 163 -22.82 4.51 24.92
C GLY A 163 -24.30 4.46 25.05
N GLU A 164 -24.96 5.52 24.58
CA GLU A 164 -26.37 5.46 24.27
C GLU A 164 -26.59 4.84 22.88
N GLY A 165 -27.23 3.66 22.83
CA GLY A 165 -27.88 3.16 21.61
C GLY A 165 -27.41 1.81 21.02
N SER A 166 -26.54 1.03 21.68
CA SER A 166 -26.21 -0.31 21.18
C SER A 166 -26.09 -1.34 22.30
N ASP A 167 -26.77 -2.48 22.18
CA ASP A 167 -26.71 -3.64 23.09
C ASP A 167 -25.33 -4.32 23.19
N ALA A 168 -24.28 -3.77 22.57
CA ALA A 168 -22.93 -4.27 22.69
C ALA A 168 -22.21 -3.62 23.89
N GLN A 169 -21.70 -4.45 24.81
CA GLN A 169 -20.70 -4.02 25.80
C GLN A 169 -19.55 -3.32 25.06
N TRP A 170 -19.34 -2.03 25.31
CA TRP A 170 -18.26 -1.26 24.66
C TRP A 170 -16.86 -1.74 25.06
N MET A 171 -16.73 -2.35 26.25
CA MET A 171 -15.64 -3.26 26.54
C MET A 171 -16.04 -4.70 26.18
N ASP A 172 -16.16 -4.99 24.89
CA ASP A 172 -16.10 -6.38 24.42
C ASP A 172 -14.73 -6.93 24.87
N ALA A 173 -14.69 -8.17 25.33
CA ALA A 173 -13.44 -8.93 25.49
C ALA A 173 -12.50 -8.75 24.27
N LYS A 174 -13.01 -8.47 23.07
CA LYS A 174 -12.26 -8.05 21.88
C LYS A 174 -11.49 -6.74 22.06
N LEU A 175 -12.04 -5.67 22.64
CA LEU A 175 -11.32 -4.41 22.88
C LEU A 175 -10.23 -4.59 23.94
N PHE A 176 -10.54 -5.32 25.02
CA PHE A 176 -9.54 -5.66 26.04
C PHE A 176 -8.42 -6.57 25.47
N ASN A 177 -8.79 -7.52 24.61
CA ASN A 177 -7.84 -8.35 23.88
C ASN A 177 -7.09 -7.54 22.81
N ALA A 178 -7.68 -6.50 22.22
CA ALA A 178 -7.06 -5.60 21.27
C ALA A 178 -6.02 -4.72 21.96
N LEU A 179 -6.34 -4.08 23.09
CA LEU A 179 -5.40 -3.35 23.93
C LEU A 179 -4.23 -4.25 24.38
N LYS A 180 -4.51 -5.48 24.85
CA LYS A 180 -3.44 -6.46 25.16
C LYS A 180 -2.55 -6.81 23.97
N ARG A 181 -3.12 -6.86 22.75
CA ARG A 181 -2.42 -7.18 21.51
C ARG A 181 -1.67 -5.98 20.93
N ARG A 182 -2.16 -4.75 21.14
CA ARG A 182 -1.64 -3.49 20.64
C ARG A 182 -0.53 -2.91 21.52
N TYR A 183 -0.58 -3.08 22.84
CA TYR A 183 0.54 -2.79 23.77
C TYR A 183 1.56 -3.89 23.88
N ASN A 184 1.38 -4.99 23.15
CA ASN A 184 2.24 -6.15 23.31
C ASN A 184 2.37 -6.57 24.80
N HIS A 185 1.31 -6.42 25.61
CA HIS A 185 1.36 -6.69 27.05
C HIS A 185 1.73 -8.15 27.36
N TYR A 186 1.46 -9.05 26.41
CA TYR A 186 1.93 -10.43 26.46
C TYR A 186 3.46 -10.53 26.32
N LEU A 187 4.12 -9.66 25.53
CA LEU A 187 5.58 -9.60 25.38
C LEU A 187 6.29 -9.09 26.65
N LEU A 188 5.60 -8.39 27.57
CA LEU A 188 6.16 -8.07 28.89
C LEU A 188 6.39 -9.33 29.75
N ASN A 189 5.68 -10.41 29.46
CA ASN A 189 5.89 -11.71 30.12
C ASN A 189 6.96 -12.56 29.42
N ALA A 190 7.61 -12.03 28.37
CA ALA A 190 8.69 -12.73 27.71
C ALA A 190 9.95 -12.72 28.59
N SER A 191 10.69 -13.82 28.57
CA SER A 191 12.00 -13.93 29.19
C SER A 191 12.94 -14.70 28.27
N PRO A 192 14.26 -14.71 28.53
CA PRO A 192 15.19 -15.56 27.79
C PRO A 192 14.82 -17.05 27.81
N GLU A 193 14.24 -17.53 28.91
CA GLU A 193 13.80 -18.92 29.09
C GLU A 193 12.45 -19.20 28.43
N LYS A 194 11.66 -18.15 28.20
CA LYS A 194 10.34 -18.23 27.55
C LYS A 194 10.16 -17.09 26.55
N PRO A 195 10.84 -17.12 25.40
CA PRO A 195 10.62 -16.15 24.34
C PRO A 195 9.19 -16.22 23.81
N ILE A 196 8.65 -15.08 23.41
CA ILE A 196 7.28 -14.97 22.93
C ILE A 196 7.29 -14.40 21.52
N LEU A 197 6.61 -15.09 20.60
CA LEU A 197 6.49 -14.67 19.21
C LEU A 197 5.83 -13.28 19.12
N ILE A 198 6.48 -12.36 18.42
CA ILE A 198 5.93 -11.06 18.09
C ILE A 198 4.96 -11.26 16.92
N LYS A 199 3.68 -10.95 17.14
CA LYS A 199 2.62 -11.27 16.17
C LYS A 199 2.88 -10.63 14.80
N LYS A 200 2.54 -11.39 13.74
CA LYS A 200 2.72 -11.01 12.33
C LYS A 200 4.19 -10.72 11.97
N THR A 201 5.11 -11.35 12.68
CA THR A 201 6.54 -11.34 12.35
C THR A 201 7.12 -12.74 12.54
N GLU A 202 8.34 -12.92 12.07
CA GLU A 202 9.19 -14.10 12.20
C GLU A 202 10.04 -14.06 13.48
N TYR A 203 9.86 -12.99 14.29
CA TYR A 203 10.71 -12.65 15.42
C TYR A 203 10.01 -12.86 16.76
N TYR A 204 10.81 -13.04 17.80
CA TYR A 204 10.40 -13.25 19.17
C TYR A 204 10.94 -12.13 20.06
N SER A 205 10.22 -11.78 21.11
CA SER A 205 10.76 -11.04 22.24
C SER A 205 11.30 -12.04 23.25
N ASN A 206 12.48 -11.79 23.80
CA ASN A 206 12.99 -12.47 25.00
C ASN A 206 12.83 -11.63 26.27
N GLY A 207 12.00 -10.58 26.21
CA GLY A 207 11.78 -9.61 27.29
C GLY A 207 12.76 -8.43 27.28
N ARG A 208 13.89 -8.54 26.58
CA ARG A 208 14.91 -7.47 26.48
C ARG A 208 15.25 -7.08 25.04
N GLU A 209 15.29 -8.07 24.16
CA GLU A 209 15.71 -7.94 22.77
C GLU A 209 14.68 -8.61 21.84
N VAL A 210 14.67 -8.18 20.59
CA VAL A 210 14.03 -8.90 19.48
C VAL A 210 15.02 -9.91 18.94
N ILE A 211 14.65 -11.19 18.87
CA ILE A 211 15.49 -12.30 18.43
C ILE A 211 14.78 -13.14 17.36
N ASP A 212 15.55 -13.76 16.46
CA ASP A 212 15.02 -14.77 15.54
C ASP A 212 14.87 -16.14 16.23
N TYR A 213 14.44 -17.15 15.47
CA TYR A 213 14.28 -18.52 15.96
C TYR A 213 15.57 -19.14 16.52
N ASP A 214 16.72 -18.78 15.95
CA ASP A 214 18.04 -19.27 16.37
C ASP A 214 18.63 -18.44 17.53
N GLY A 215 17.92 -17.42 18.01
CA GLY A 215 18.35 -16.53 19.09
C GLY A 215 19.25 -15.38 18.63
N ASN A 216 19.42 -15.16 17.33
CA ASN A 216 20.16 -14.00 16.83
C ASN A 216 19.33 -12.73 17.02
N ARG A 217 19.93 -11.72 17.65
CA ARG A 217 19.24 -10.45 17.95
C ARG A 217 19.14 -9.51 16.76
N ILE A 218 18.11 -8.66 16.77
CA ILE A 218 18.03 -7.42 15.98
C ILE A 218 18.60 -6.26 16.83
N PRO A 219 19.80 -5.73 16.50
CA PRO A 219 20.45 -4.75 17.36
C PRO A 219 19.65 -3.44 17.52
N GLY A 220 19.30 -3.13 18.77
CA GLY A 220 18.61 -1.90 19.16
C GLY A 220 17.12 -1.85 18.86
N ALA A 221 16.52 -2.96 18.42
CA ALA A 221 15.06 -3.03 18.24
C ALA A 221 14.35 -3.14 19.59
N ASN A 222 13.36 -2.29 19.81
CA ASN A 222 12.53 -2.35 21.00
C ASN A 222 11.48 -3.48 20.89
N PRO A 223 11.57 -4.55 21.70
CA PRO A 223 10.67 -5.69 21.59
C PRO A 223 9.21 -5.39 21.89
N LEU A 224 8.90 -4.27 22.54
CA LEU A 224 7.52 -3.88 22.86
C LEU A 224 6.83 -3.14 21.73
N THR A 225 7.58 -2.50 20.84
CA THR A 225 7.02 -1.72 19.72
C THR A 225 7.39 -2.27 18.35
N PHE A 226 8.28 -3.26 18.29
CA PHE A 226 8.68 -3.92 17.05
C PHE A 226 7.49 -4.57 16.35
N LYS A 227 7.35 -4.28 15.05
CA LYS A 227 6.30 -4.77 14.18
C LYS A 227 6.80 -4.84 12.74
N ARG A 228 6.12 -5.64 11.93
CA ARG A 228 6.30 -5.60 10.47
C ARG A 228 5.76 -4.27 9.93
N LEU A 229 6.56 -3.62 9.10
CA LEU A 229 6.22 -2.39 8.38
C LEU A 229 5.51 -2.72 7.07
N CYS A 230 6.14 -3.51 6.20
CA CYS A 230 5.55 -4.02 4.96
C CYS A 230 6.23 -5.33 4.54
N HIS A 231 5.62 -6.03 3.58
CA HIS A 231 6.10 -7.32 3.07
C HIS A 231 5.79 -7.49 1.59
N THR A 232 6.78 -8.00 0.85
CA THR A 232 6.73 -8.35 -0.56
C THR A 232 7.18 -9.81 -0.73
N TYR A 233 7.22 -10.33 -1.95
CA TYR A 233 7.70 -11.69 -2.21
C TYR A 233 9.12 -11.96 -1.68
N PHE A 234 10.03 -10.99 -1.78
CA PHE A 234 11.46 -11.17 -1.43
C PHE A 234 11.90 -10.42 -0.18
N ASP A 235 11.16 -9.41 0.24
CA ASP A 235 11.59 -8.42 1.22
C ASP A 235 10.54 -8.23 2.31
N THR A 236 10.98 -8.24 3.57
CA THR A 236 10.16 -7.88 4.73
C THR A 236 10.84 -6.75 5.47
N LEU A 237 10.11 -5.64 5.65
CA LEU A 237 10.59 -4.50 6.42
C LEU A 237 9.91 -4.48 7.78
N TYR A 238 10.63 -4.02 8.79
CA TYR A 238 10.18 -3.93 10.18
C TYR A 238 10.49 -2.55 10.75
N THR A 239 9.72 -2.15 11.76
CA THR A 239 9.97 -0.94 12.52
C THR A 239 9.54 -1.11 13.96
N ASP A 240 10.16 -0.37 14.86
CA ASP A 240 9.73 -0.20 16.25
C ASP A 240 9.27 1.24 16.54
N GLY A 241 9.14 2.07 15.49
CA GLY A 241 8.84 3.50 15.54
C GLY A 241 10.06 4.41 15.61
N GLN A 242 11.24 3.89 15.98
CA GLN A 242 12.48 4.66 16.06
C GLN A 242 13.52 4.24 15.03
N ALA A 243 13.38 3.05 14.46
CA ALA A 243 14.26 2.54 13.42
C ALA A 243 13.51 1.65 12.42
N VAL A 244 14.16 1.39 11.28
CA VAL A 244 13.67 0.51 10.21
C VAL A 244 14.72 -0.55 9.91
N TRP A 245 14.28 -1.81 9.83
CA TRP A 245 15.11 -2.95 9.45
C TRP A 245 14.54 -3.67 8.24
N ILE A 246 15.38 -4.41 7.53
CA ILE A 246 15.00 -5.25 6.39
C ILE A 246 15.61 -6.64 6.51
N ASP A 247 14.77 -7.64 6.24
CA ASP A 247 15.16 -8.97 5.81
C ASP A 247 14.84 -9.12 4.32
N SER A 248 15.84 -9.48 3.54
CA SER A 248 15.71 -9.63 2.11
C SER A 248 16.56 -10.78 1.60
N MET A 249 15.89 -11.78 1.05
CA MET A 249 16.56 -12.91 0.41
C MET A 249 17.27 -12.47 -0.87
N SER A 250 16.66 -11.56 -1.63
CA SER A 250 17.21 -11.09 -2.91
C SER A 250 18.46 -10.22 -2.73
N LEU A 251 18.52 -9.46 -1.63
CA LEU A 251 19.65 -8.60 -1.26
C LEU A 251 20.70 -9.32 -0.39
N ARG A 252 20.38 -10.52 0.13
CA ARG A 252 21.15 -11.23 1.15
C ARG A 252 21.40 -10.39 2.41
N LEU A 253 20.39 -9.59 2.77
CA LEU A 253 20.40 -8.76 3.97
C LEU A 253 19.49 -9.41 5.01
N TYR A 254 19.99 -9.58 6.23
CA TYR A 254 19.25 -10.16 7.34
C TYR A 254 19.42 -9.27 8.56
N ARG A 255 18.32 -8.78 9.12
CA ARG A 255 18.24 -7.86 10.25
C ARG A 255 19.00 -6.56 9.98
N TYR A 256 19.08 -6.17 8.71
CA TYR A 256 19.88 -5.03 8.29
C TYR A 256 19.14 -3.75 8.65
N LYS A 257 19.78 -2.87 9.42
CA LYS A 257 19.19 -1.59 9.84
C LYS A 257 19.35 -0.57 8.71
N ILE A 258 18.23 -0.08 8.19
CA ILE A 258 18.18 0.94 7.14
C ILE A 258 18.40 2.34 7.74
N ALA A 259 17.69 2.63 8.84
CA ALA A 259 17.72 3.93 9.50
C ALA A 259 17.33 3.82 10.98
N ASP A 260 17.73 4.79 11.80
CA ASP A 260 17.35 4.95 13.21
C ASP A 260 17.22 6.42 13.63
N ASN A 261 16.95 6.66 14.92
CA ASN A 261 16.67 7.99 15.48
C ASN A 261 15.48 8.69 14.81
N LEU A 262 14.45 7.89 14.50
CA LEU A 262 13.23 8.33 13.83
C LEU A 262 12.11 8.58 14.85
N THR A 263 11.07 9.27 14.37
CA THR A 263 9.73 9.21 14.95
C THR A 263 8.81 8.51 13.94
N PRO A 264 7.69 7.91 14.36
CA PRO A 264 6.83 7.14 13.48
C PRO A 264 6.35 7.91 12.24
N GLU A 265 6.11 9.21 12.37
CA GLU A 265 5.59 10.10 11.32
C GLU A 265 6.63 10.34 10.19
N ARG A 266 7.90 10.02 10.45
CA ARG A 266 9.00 10.13 9.49
C ARG A 266 9.10 8.92 8.56
N ILE A 267 8.29 7.88 8.77
CA ILE A 267 8.27 6.64 8.01
C ILE A 267 6.95 6.53 7.25
N GLN A 268 7.00 6.36 5.94
CA GLN A 268 5.83 6.19 5.10
C GLN A 268 6.04 5.09 4.07
N VAL A 269 5.15 4.09 4.05
CA VAL A 269 5.11 3.08 2.99
C VAL A 269 4.36 3.67 1.79
N LEU A 270 5.03 3.78 0.65
CA LEU A 270 4.49 4.35 -0.59
C LEU A 270 3.92 3.26 -1.50
N GLU A 271 4.64 2.14 -1.62
CA GLU A 271 4.24 0.95 -2.37
C GLU A 271 4.51 -0.30 -1.54
N GLU A 272 3.53 -1.19 -1.52
CA GLU A 272 3.59 -2.53 -0.96
C GLU A 272 2.69 -3.46 -1.75
N GLY A 273 2.96 -4.76 -1.70
CA GLY A 273 2.22 -5.78 -2.43
C GLY A 273 3.06 -7.03 -2.67
N TYR A 274 2.40 -8.16 -2.89
CA TYR A 274 3.11 -9.42 -3.13
C TYR A 274 3.88 -9.40 -4.47
N ASP A 275 3.28 -8.79 -5.50
CA ASP A 275 3.82 -8.69 -6.86
C ASP A 275 4.55 -7.35 -7.14
N SER A 276 4.75 -6.51 -6.11
CA SER A 276 5.42 -5.22 -6.24
C SER A 276 6.67 -5.15 -5.36
N ASP A 277 7.65 -4.37 -5.81
CA ASP A 277 8.80 -4.01 -4.97
C ASP A 277 8.38 -3.01 -3.89
N PHE A 278 9.06 -3.05 -2.74
CA PHE A 278 8.78 -2.10 -1.68
C PHE A 278 9.27 -0.70 -2.06
N LEU A 279 8.52 0.31 -1.65
CA LEU A 279 8.94 1.70 -1.71
C LEU A 279 8.63 2.35 -0.36
N VAL A 280 9.66 2.66 0.42
CA VAL A 280 9.48 3.24 1.77
C VAL A 280 10.20 4.57 1.85
N ARG A 281 9.45 5.62 2.13
CA ARG A 281 10.00 6.93 2.47
C ARG A 281 10.41 6.94 3.94
N ILE A 282 11.64 7.37 4.18
CA ILE A 282 12.20 7.69 5.49
C ILE A 282 12.81 9.06 5.34
N ASP A 283 12.23 10.08 5.98
CA ASP A 283 12.64 11.48 5.84
C ASP A 283 12.55 12.03 4.41
N ASP A 284 13.67 12.54 3.92
CA ASP A 284 13.92 13.06 2.59
C ASP A 284 14.43 11.97 1.64
N LYS A 285 14.38 10.69 2.05
CA LYS A 285 14.83 9.56 1.23
C LYS A 285 13.72 8.58 0.96
N VAL A 286 13.67 8.10 -0.27
CA VAL A 286 12.83 6.97 -0.67
C VAL A 286 13.73 5.77 -0.91
N TRP A 287 13.57 4.73 -0.08
CA TRP A 287 14.33 3.49 -0.12
C TRP A 287 13.63 2.43 -0.95
N PHE A 288 14.41 1.71 -1.75
CA PHE A 288 13.96 0.65 -2.64
C PHE A 288 15.09 -0.30 -3.02
N ARG A 289 14.71 -1.40 -3.62
CA ARG A 289 15.62 -2.38 -4.24
C ARG A 289 15.85 -2.03 -5.71
N ALA A 290 17.08 -2.21 -6.19
CA ALA A 290 17.47 -1.90 -7.57
C ALA A 290 18.42 -2.95 -8.16
N GLN A 291 18.42 -3.06 -9.48
CA GLN A 291 19.34 -3.84 -10.29
C GLN A 291 19.64 -3.07 -11.58
N ASP A 292 20.91 -2.84 -11.87
CA ASP A 292 21.28 -2.01 -13.02
C ASP A 292 21.22 -2.80 -14.34
N ASN A 293 21.75 -4.03 -14.36
CA ASN A 293 21.73 -4.89 -15.54
C ASN A 293 21.57 -6.35 -15.12
N VAL A 294 20.80 -7.14 -15.86
CA VAL A 294 20.75 -8.60 -15.67
C VAL A 294 22.06 -9.21 -16.22
N PRO A 295 22.77 -10.08 -15.48
CA PRO A 295 22.36 -10.82 -14.28
C PRO A 295 22.95 -10.30 -12.95
N GLN A 296 23.24 -9.00 -12.80
CA GLN A 296 23.80 -8.48 -11.55
C GLN A 296 22.86 -8.68 -10.34
N PRO A 297 23.38 -8.88 -9.12
CA PRO A 297 22.52 -9.01 -7.95
C PRO A 297 21.75 -7.72 -7.68
N PHE A 298 20.61 -7.85 -7.00
CA PHE A 298 19.90 -6.70 -6.47
C PHE A 298 20.69 -6.06 -5.34
N TYR A 299 20.53 -4.75 -5.19
CA TYR A 299 21.10 -3.96 -4.10
C TYR A 299 20.06 -3.01 -3.48
N LEU A 300 20.23 -2.69 -2.19
CA LEU A 300 19.42 -1.70 -1.49
C LEU A 300 19.95 -0.30 -1.80
N THR A 301 19.08 0.63 -2.15
CA THR A 301 19.47 2.03 -2.40
C THR A 301 18.35 3.00 -2.03
N SER A 302 18.62 4.30 -2.16
CA SER A 302 17.62 5.35 -1.98
C SER A 302 17.82 6.53 -2.94
N LEU A 303 16.76 7.30 -3.13
CA LEU A 303 16.80 8.62 -3.77
C LEU A 303 16.44 9.71 -2.77
N THR A 304 17.14 10.84 -2.84
CA THR A 304 16.77 12.04 -2.10
C THR A 304 15.64 12.76 -2.82
N ILE A 305 14.64 13.21 -2.06
CA ILE A 305 13.43 13.90 -2.49
C ILE A 305 13.25 15.21 -1.69
N ASP A 306 12.41 16.11 -2.17
CA ASP A 306 11.90 17.20 -1.34
C ASP A 306 10.67 16.73 -0.53
N PRO A 307 10.80 16.57 0.81
CA PRO A 307 9.78 15.92 1.63
C PRO A 307 8.43 16.65 1.68
N ASP A 308 8.43 17.97 1.46
CA ASP A 308 7.23 18.82 1.58
C ASP A 308 6.37 18.80 0.30
N SER A 309 7.01 18.61 -0.86
CA SER A 309 6.33 18.61 -2.15
C SER A 309 6.24 17.24 -2.81
N PHE A 310 6.88 16.21 -2.25
CA PHE A 310 6.83 14.85 -2.78
C PHE A 310 5.43 14.24 -2.68
N HIS A 311 4.89 13.82 -3.81
CA HIS A 311 3.56 13.21 -3.91
C HIS A 311 3.50 12.19 -5.05
N ARG A 312 2.56 11.25 -4.94
CA ARG A 312 2.29 10.25 -5.98
C ARG A 312 1.41 10.87 -7.08
N LEU A 313 1.81 10.71 -8.34
CA LEU A 313 1.01 11.09 -9.50
C LEU A 313 0.08 9.94 -9.91
N LYS A 314 0.63 8.74 -10.00
CA LYS A 314 -0.08 7.46 -10.17
C LYS A 314 0.82 6.32 -9.66
N TYR A 315 0.33 5.09 -9.72
CA TYR A 315 1.14 3.93 -9.34
C TYR A 315 2.47 3.90 -10.12
N GLY A 316 3.61 3.75 -9.43
CA GLY A 316 4.94 3.80 -10.02
C GLY A 316 5.45 5.17 -10.45
N GLU A 317 4.71 6.27 -10.26
CA GLU A 317 5.14 7.63 -10.64
C GLU A 317 4.91 8.65 -9.53
N TYR A 318 5.95 9.42 -9.24
CA TYR A 318 5.99 10.40 -8.16
C TYR A 318 6.64 11.68 -8.64
N ALA A 319 6.34 12.82 -8.00
CA ALA A 319 7.01 14.07 -8.27
C ALA A 319 7.21 14.85 -6.97
N ASP A 320 8.24 15.69 -6.95
CA ASP A 320 8.38 16.78 -6.00
C ASP A 320 8.57 18.11 -6.74
N LYS A 321 8.98 19.18 -6.06
CA LYS A 321 9.19 20.50 -6.69
C LYS A 321 10.41 20.55 -7.63
N ASN A 322 11.33 19.59 -7.52
CA ASN A 322 12.61 19.55 -8.21
C ASN A 322 12.64 18.50 -9.34
N ALA A 323 11.98 17.36 -9.17
CA ALA A 323 12.13 16.20 -10.05
C ALA A 323 10.87 15.34 -10.18
N LEU A 324 10.79 14.65 -11.32
CA LEU A 324 9.87 13.54 -11.55
C LEU A 324 10.61 12.21 -11.32
N TYR A 325 9.93 11.27 -10.67
CA TYR A 325 10.45 9.95 -10.35
C TYR A 325 9.54 8.86 -10.92
N ARG A 326 10.15 7.81 -11.44
CA ARG A 326 9.42 6.67 -12.01
C ARG A 326 10.05 5.36 -11.57
N ASN A 327 9.21 4.40 -11.21
CA ASN A 327 9.61 3.03 -10.94
C ASN A 327 9.87 2.31 -12.29
N MET A 328 11.10 1.85 -12.50
CA MET A 328 11.56 1.21 -13.73
C MET A 328 11.68 -0.32 -13.55
N GLY A 329 10.73 -0.92 -12.82
CA GLY A 329 10.72 -2.35 -12.53
C GLY A 329 11.94 -2.75 -11.70
N ASN A 330 12.70 -3.75 -12.15
CA ASN A 330 13.90 -4.23 -11.45
C ASN A 330 14.96 -3.14 -11.22
N SER A 331 15.02 -2.12 -12.06
CA SER A 331 15.92 -1.00 -11.81
C SER A 331 15.49 -0.18 -10.58
N GLY A 332 14.22 -0.24 -10.17
CA GLY A 332 13.68 0.52 -9.05
C GLY A 332 13.38 1.97 -9.42
N LEU A 333 13.22 2.83 -8.41
CA LEU A 333 12.88 4.24 -8.62
C LEU A 333 14.04 5.00 -9.28
N ARG A 334 13.75 5.82 -10.30
CA ARG A 334 14.72 6.64 -11.02
C ARG A 334 14.19 8.05 -11.23
N VAL A 335 15.11 9.03 -11.19
CA VAL A 335 14.83 10.40 -11.63
C VAL A 335 14.68 10.38 -13.15
N VAL A 336 13.58 10.94 -13.65
CA VAL A 336 13.39 11.18 -15.08
C VAL A 336 14.27 12.37 -15.47
N LYS A 337 15.34 12.10 -16.22
CA LYS A 337 16.31 13.11 -16.62
C LYS A 337 15.69 14.14 -17.56
N ASP A 338 16.23 15.36 -17.52
CA ASP A 338 15.91 16.44 -18.46
C ASP A 338 14.43 16.85 -18.51
N LEU A 339 13.67 16.56 -17.44
CA LEU A 339 12.26 16.92 -17.30
C LEU A 339 12.00 17.50 -15.91
N HIS A 340 11.64 18.78 -15.85
CA HIS A 340 11.24 19.41 -14.61
C HIS A 340 9.71 19.28 -14.42
N PRO A 341 9.19 19.04 -13.19
CA PRO A 341 7.76 18.89 -12.92
C PRO A 341 6.88 20.05 -13.42
N LYS A 342 7.42 21.28 -13.45
CA LYS A 342 6.76 22.47 -14.00
C LYS A 342 6.56 22.45 -15.53
N ASP A 343 7.32 21.62 -16.24
CA ASP A 343 7.22 21.51 -17.70
C ASP A 343 6.11 20.54 -18.13
N ILE A 344 5.57 19.77 -17.18
CA ILE A 344 4.48 18.82 -17.41
C ILE A 344 3.18 19.59 -17.64
N VAL A 345 2.65 19.47 -18.86
CA VAL A 345 1.34 20.00 -19.24
C VAL A 345 0.25 18.98 -18.93
N ASN A 346 0.50 17.70 -19.24
CA ASN A 346 -0.46 16.62 -19.03
C ASN A 346 0.25 15.25 -18.96
N ILE A 347 -0.45 14.23 -18.46
CA ILE A 347 0.00 12.83 -18.47
C ILE A 347 -1.09 11.99 -19.13
N VAL A 348 -0.72 11.21 -20.14
CA VAL A 348 -1.65 10.36 -20.92
C VAL A 348 -1.08 8.94 -20.95
N GLY A 349 -1.71 8.01 -20.23
CA GLY A 349 -1.17 6.66 -20.08
C GLY A 349 0.23 6.69 -19.48
N GLU A 350 1.22 6.09 -20.15
CA GLU A 350 2.64 6.08 -19.75
C GLU A 350 3.43 7.32 -20.22
N PHE A 351 2.77 8.20 -20.99
CA PHE A 351 3.39 9.35 -21.65
C PHE A 351 3.27 10.63 -20.82
N VAL A 352 4.37 11.37 -20.77
CA VAL A 352 4.39 12.73 -20.20
C VAL A 352 4.38 13.74 -21.33
N ILE A 353 3.41 14.65 -21.30
CA ILE A 353 3.25 15.70 -22.29
C ILE A 353 3.83 16.99 -21.72
N THR A 354 4.81 17.55 -22.41
CA THR A 354 5.33 18.90 -22.17
C THR A 354 4.76 19.87 -23.20
N LYS A 355 5.14 21.16 -23.12
CA LYS A 355 4.73 22.14 -24.12
C LYS A 355 5.15 21.77 -25.56
N ASN A 356 6.29 21.09 -25.72
CA ASN A 356 6.93 20.89 -27.01
C ASN A 356 7.20 19.41 -27.38
N ALA A 357 7.01 18.48 -26.44
CA ALA A 357 7.37 17.08 -26.65
C ALA A 357 6.44 16.13 -25.88
N VAL A 358 6.28 14.93 -26.43
CA VAL A 358 5.71 13.77 -25.75
C VAL A 358 6.86 12.86 -25.36
N LEU A 359 6.89 12.43 -24.10
CA LEU A 359 7.96 11.62 -23.54
C LEU A 359 7.45 10.24 -23.15
N TYR A 360 8.14 9.19 -23.57
CA TYR A 360 7.95 7.80 -23.14
C TYR A 360 9.17 7.34 -22.34
N PHE A 361 9.00 6.98 -21.07
CA PHE A 361 10.11 6.67 -20.16
C PHE A 361 11.23 7.72 -20.14
N GLY A 362 10.87 9.01 -20.29
CA GLY A 362 11.82 10.12 -20.32
C GLY A 362 12.46 10.37 -21.68
N GLU A 363 12.24 9.50 -22.66
CA GLU A 363 12.74 9.68 -24.02
C GLU A 363 11.70 10.37 -24.90
N VAL A 364 12.15 11.26 -25.78
CA VAL A 364 11.26 11.94 -26.75
C VAL A 364 10.67 10.91 -27.69
N LEU A 365 9.34 10.80 -27.68
CA LEU A 365 8.60 10.06 -28.68
C LEU A 365 8.69 10.82 -30.01
N ALA A 366 9.51 10.31 -30.92
CA ALA A 366 9.76 10.96 -32.20
C ALA A 366 8.45 11.19 -32.99
N LEU A 367 8.40 12.33 -33.69
CA LEU A 367 7.29 12.79 -34.53
C LEU A 367 5.98 13.17 -33.81
N ALA A 368 5.87 12.90 -32.51
CA ALA A 368 4.65 13.17 -31.76
C ALA A 368 4.40 14.67 -31.57
N ASP A 369 3.20 15.12 -31.93
CA ASP A 369 2.70 16.46 -31.63
C ASP A 369 2.07 16.51 -30.23
N ALA A 370 2.80 17.13 -29.30
CA ALA A 370 2.38 17.29 -27.91
C ALA A 370 1.00 17.99 -27.75
N LYS A 371 0.58 18.83 -28.71
CA LYS A 371 -0.69 19.55 -28.59
C LYS A 371 -1.92 18.69 -28.86
N SER A 372 -1.79 17.72 -29.77
CA SER A 372 -2.89 16.85 -30.20
C SER A 372 -2.78 15.41 -29.68
N PHE A 373 -1.66 15.07 -29.00
CA PHE A 373 -1.40 13.75 -28.46
C PHE A 373 -2.47 13.33 -27.43
N ARG A 374 -3.05 12.16 -27.64
CA ARG A 374 -4.13 11.61 -26.82
C ARG A 374 -4.13 10.09 -26.84
N SER A 375 -4.73 9.51 -25.80
CA SER A 375 -5.05 8.09 -25.77
C SER A 375 -6.22 7.80 -26.69
N LEU A 376 -6.15 6.71 -27.44
CA LEU A 376 -7.29 6.13 -28.15
C LEU A 376 -7.95 5.05 -27.28
N LYS A 377 -7.54 3.79 -27.43
CA LYS A 377 -8.09 2.67 -26.67
C LYS A 377 -7.00 1.63 -26.39
N TYR A 378 -7.00 1.06 -25.19
CA TYR A 378 -5.92 0.20 -24.68
C TYR A 378 -4.55 0.88 -24.83
N ASP A 379 -3.61 0.21 -25.49
CA ASP A 379 -2.24 0.67 -25.70
C ASP A 379 -2.09 1.52 -26.97
N PHE A 380 -3.18 1.94 -27.61
CA PHE A 380 -3.13 2.82 -28.78
C PHE A 380 -3.21 4.30 -28.42
N TYR A 381 -2.32 5.09 -29.01
CA TYR A 381 -2.21 6.53 -28.84
C TYR A 381 -2.16 7.20 -30.21
N CYS A 382 -2.58 8.46 -30.31
CA CYS A 382 -2.45 9.20 -31.56
C CYS A 382 -2.25 10.69 -31.31
N ASP A 383 -1.75 11.36 -32.35
CA ASP A 383 -1.84 12.79 -32.55
C ASP A 383 -2.66 13.03 -33.83
N ASP A 384 -2.65 14.24 -34.37
CA ASP A 384 -3.43 14.54 -35.59
C ASP A 384 -2.89 13.84 -36.86
N ARG A 385 -1.68 13.28 -36.85
CA ARG A 385 -0.99 12.75 -38.03
C ARG A 385 -0.51 11.30 -37.90
N HIS A 386 -0.38 10.80 -36.68
CA HIS A 386 0.31 9.56 -36.38
C HIS A 386 -0.46 8.75 -35.34
N VAL A 387 -0.27 7.45 -35.39
CA VAL A 387 -0.82 6.49 -34.42
C VAL A 387 0.31 5.61 -33.92
N TRP A 388 0.33 5.35 -32.62
CA TRP A 388 1.30 4.48 -31.97
C TRP A 388 0.60 3.33 -31.25
N LEU A 389 1.24 2.16 -31.27
CA LEU A 389 0.98 1.08 -30.33
C LEU A 389 2.07 1.11 -29.25
N ARG A 390 1.69 1.50 -28.03
CA ARG A 390 2.62 1.95 -26.98
C ARG A 390 3.50 3.07 -27.56
N ASN A 391 4.82 2.87 -27.58
CA ASN A 391 5.78 3.80 -28.16
C ASN A 391 6.16 3.49 -29.63
N ASN A 392 5.60 2.45 -30.24
CA ASN A 392 5.92 2.08 -31.62
C ASN A 392 5.02 2.83 -32.59
N LEU A 393 5.62 3.62 -33.47
CA LEU A 393 4.91 4.30 -34.55
C LEU A 393 4.39 3.26 -35.55
N LEU A 394 3.09 3.33 -35.87
CA LEU A 394 2.52 2.54 -36.96
C LEU A 394 2.82 3.27 -38.28
N GLU A 395 4.00 3.00 -38.84
CA GLU A 395 4.46 3.67 -40.05
C GLU A 395 3.46 3.52 -41.20
N LYS A 396 3.22 4.62 -41.93
CA LYS A 396 2.27 4.75 -43.06
C LYS A 396 0.79 4.67 -42.70
N LEU A 397 0.45 4.52 -41.41
CA LEU A 397 -0.93 4.46 -40.99
C LEU A 397 -1.56 5.86 -41.08
N ASP A 398 -2.66 5.97 -41.82
CA ASP A 398 -3.46 7.18 -41.92
C ASP A 398 -4.38 7.33 -40.70
N SER A 399 -4.04 8.28 -39.83
CA SER A 399 -4.80 8.60 -38.62
C SER A 399 -6.26 8.99 -38.89
N GLN A 400 -6.58 9.50 -40.09
CA GLN A 400 -7.93 9.96 -40.44
C GLN A 400 -8.87 8.80 -40.78
N THR A 401 -8.33 7.70 -41.31
CA THR A 401 -9.10 6.51 -41.71
C THR A 401 -8.87 5.30 -40.80
N PHE A 402 -8.13 5.49 -39.71
CA PHE A 402 -7.85 4.51 -38.67
C PHE A 402 -9.14 3.90 -38.07
N ARG A 403 -9.17 2.58 -37.96
CA ARG A 403 -10.23 1.83 -37.28
C ARG A 403 -9.70 0.55 -36.64
N PHE A 404 -10.35 0.15 -35.55
CA PHE A 404 -10.11 -1.13 -34.89
C PHE A 404 -10.86 -2.25 -35.62
N ILE A 405 -10.20 -3.37 -35.87
CA ILE A 405 -10.79 -4.58 -36.49
C ILE A 405 -10.99 -5.66 -35.40
N ALA A 406 -9.90 -6.05 -34.75
CA ALA A 406 -9.90 -6.91 -33.57
C ALA A 406 -8.92 -6.36 -32.54
N LEU A 407 -9.44 -5.54 -31.63
CA LEU A 407 -8.64 -4.73 -30.72
C LEU A 407 -7.93 -5.55 -29.64
N GLU A 408 -8.54 -6.63 -29.18
CA GLU A 408 -7.91 -7.61 -28.27
C GLU A 408 -6.69 -8.33 -28.88
N HIS A 409 -6.46 -8.15 -30.18
CA HIS A 409 -5.38 -8.74 -30.96
C HIS A 409 -4.45 -7.71 -31.60
N ASP A 410 -4.63 -6.43 -31.28
CA ASP A 410 -3.93 -5.33 -31.97
C ASP A 410 -4.08 -5.37 -33.50
N LEU A 411 -5.20 -5.92 -34.01
CA LEU A 411 -5.54 -5.90 -35.44
C LEU A 411 -6.31 -4.62 -35.76
N VAL A 412 -5.66 -3.73 -36.50
CA VAL A 412 -6.17 -2.41 -36.87
C VAL A 412 -5.97 -2.16 -38.36
N ALA A 413 -6.68 -1.20 -38.93
CA ALA A 413 -6.52 -0.85 -40.34
C ALA A 413 -6.77 0.64 -40.56
N ASP A 414 -6.22 1.15 -41.66
CA ASP A 414 -6.64 2.41 -42.26
C ASP A 414 -7.32 2.14 -43.62
N SER A 415 -7.44 3.13 -44.50
CA SER A 415 -8.02 2.93 -45.84
C SER A 415 -7.13 2.16 -46.83
N ARG A 416 -5.85 1.91 -46.51
CA ARG A 416 -4.80 1.39 -47.41
C ARG A 416 -4.02 0.20 -46.87
N HIS A 417 -3.97 0.02 -45.56
CA HIS A 417 -3.12 -0.94 -44.88
C HIS A 417 -3.85 -1.59 -43.71
N VAL A 418 -3.47 -2.83 -43.41
CA VAL A 418 -3.89 -3.58 -42.23
C VAL A 418 -2.66 -3.85 -41.38
N TYR A 419 -2.78 -3.71 -40.06
CA TYR A 419 -1.70 -3.92 -39.11
C TYR A 419 -2.09 -4.99 -38.10
N TYR A 420 -1.11 -5.81 -37.73
CA TYR A 420 -1.19 -6.71 -36.59
C TYR A 420 -0.03 -6.38 -35.66
N GLY A 421 -0.34 -5.88 -34.46
CA GLY A 421 0.66 -5.27 -33.60
C GLY A 421 1.24 -4.00 -34.23
N ALA A 422 2.58 -3.89 -34.26
CA ALA A 422 3.28 -2.73 -34.81
C ALA A 422 3.64 -2.86 -36.31
N GLN A 423 3.22 -3.93 -36.99
CA GLN A 423 3.61 -4.22 -38.37
C GLN A 423 2.41 -4.25 -39.30
N TYR A 424 2.56 -3.67 -40.50
CA TYR A 424 1.54 -3.79 -41.54
C TYR A 424 1.70 -5.08 -42.35
N ILE A 425 0.58 -5.61 -42.83
CA ILE A 425 0.47 -6.82 -43.62
C ILE A 425 0.35 -6.40 -45.09
N VAL A 426 1.38 -6.70 -45.89
CA VAL A 426 1.56 -6.14 -47.25
C VAL A 426 0.42 -6.48 -48.20
N ASP A 427 -0.09 -7.71 -48.15
CA ASP A 427 -1.06 -8.23 -49.13
C ASP A 427 -2.51 -8.23 -48.62
N ALA A 428 -2.76 -7.65 -47.45
CA ALA A 428 -4.10 -7.63 -46.86
C ALA A 428 -4.94 -6.51 -47.47
N ASP A 429 -6.18 -6.81 -47.86
CA ASP A 429 -7.12 -5.77 -48.34
C ASP A 429 -7.88 -5.15 -47.17
N PRO A 430 -7.60 -3.88 -46.80
CA PRO A 430 -8.25 -3.23 -45.68
C PRO A 430 -9.75 -3.02 -45.86
N GLN A 431 -10.27 -2.98 -47.09
CA GLN A 431 -11.65 -2.62 -47.37
C GLN A 431 -12.64 -3.78 -47.17
N THR A 432 -12.14 -5.01 -47.09
CA THR A 432 -12.96 -6.23 -47.14
C THR A 432 -12.77 -7.16 -45.93
N LEU A 433 -12.24 -6.61 -44.84
CA LEU A 433 -11.88 -7.35 -43.63
C LEU A 433 -13.11 -7.92 -42.91
N GLU A 434 -13.02 -9.20 -42.55
CA GLU A 434 -14.00 -9.89 -41.73
C GLU A 434 -13.29 -10.77 -40.69
N VAL A 435 -13.64 -10.58 -39.41
CA VAL A 435 -13.11 -11.40 -38.31
C VAL A 435 -13.94 -12.67 -38.21
N LEU A 436 -13.30 -13.82 -38.41
CA LEU A 436 -13.93 -15.14 -38.40
C LEU A 436 -13.93 -15.76 -37.00
N MET A 437 -12.87 -15.53 -36.22
CA MET A 437 -12.80 -15.97 -34.82
C MET A 437 -11.98 -15.01 -33.95
N ARG A 438 -12.50 -14.74 -32.76
CA ARG A 438 -11.86 -13.97 -31.67
C ARG A 438 -11.40 -14.90 -30.55
N GLY A 439 -10.71 -14.35 -29.55
CA GLY A 439 -10.08 -15.13 -28.47
C GLY A 439 -8.63 -15.51 -28.81
N PRO A 440 -7.98 -16.47 -28.13
CA PRO A 440 -6.54 -16.71 -28.27
C PRO A 440 -6.08 -17.09 -29.69
N PHE A 441 -7.00 -17.46 -30.59
CA PHE A 441 -6.73 -17.90 -31.95
C PHE A 441 -7.46 -16.97 -32.93
N LEU A 442 -6.74 -16.01 -33.49
CA LEU A 442 -7.34 -15.02 -34.39
C LEU A 442 -7.38 -15.58 -35.82
N PHE A 443 -8.59 -15.83 -36.33
CA PHE A 443 -8.84 -16.01 -37.77
C PHE A 443 -9.60 -14.82 -38.33
N TRP A 444 -9.17 -14.33 -39.48
CA TRP A 444 -9.85 -13.28 -40.23
C TRP A 444 -9.59 -13.47 -41.71
N ARG A 445 -10.39 -12.81 -42.54
CA ARG A 445 -10.23 -12.85 -43.99
C ARG A 445 -10.36 -11.46 -44.58
N ASP A 446 -9.84 -11.34 -45.78
CA ASP A 446 -10.21 -10.30 -46.74
C ASP A 446 -10.75 -10.98 -48.01
N LYS A 447 -11.00 -10.20 -49.07
CA LYS A 447 -11.55 -10.71 -50.33
C LYS A 447 -10.65 -11.69 -51.09
N GLU A 448 -9.36 -11.80 -50.73
CA GLU A 448 -8.36 -12.59 -51.46
C GLU A 448 -7.71 -13.67 -50.59
N SER A 449 -7.70 -13.49 -49.27
CA SER A 449 -6.89 -14.26 -48.35
C SER A 449 -7.60 -14.56 -47.03
N ILE A 450 -7.26 -15.70 -46.43
CA ILE A 450 -7.61 -16.04 -45.05
C ILE A 450 -6.32 -16.01 -44.25
N TRP A 451 -6.39 -15.51 -43.02
CA TRP A 451 -5.25 -15.21 -42.17
C TRP A 451 -5.43 -15.84 -40.79
N TYR A 452 -4.34 -16.36 -40.25
CA TYR A 452 -4.19 -16.73 -38.84
C TYR A 452 -3.18 -15.76 -38.21
N HIS A 453 -3.63 -14.93 -37.27
CA HIS A 453 -2.91 -13.74 -36.80
C HIS A 453 -2.41 -12.88 -37.97
N ASN A 454 -1.10 -12.77 -38.18
CA ASN A 454 -0.48 -12.03 -39.29
C ASN A 454 -0.02 -12.92 -40.45
N THR A 455 -0.34 -14.22 -40.43
CA THR A 455 0.16 -15.19 -41.42
C THR A 455 -0.96 -15.65 -42.33
N LYS A 456 -0.75 -15.53 -43.65
CA LYS A 456 -1.68 -16.00 -44.68
C LYS A 456 -1.74 -17.53 -44.67
N LEU A 457 -2.94 -18.11 -44.75
CA LEU A 457 -3.12 -19.56 -44.90
C LEU A 457 -2.60 -19.99 -46.27
N ALA A 458 -1.54 -20.80 -46.27
CA ALA A 458 -0.90 -21.24 -47.50
C ALA A 458 -1.86 -22.09 -48.35
N GLY A 459 -2.04 -21.74 -49.63
CA GLY A 459 -2.85 -22.50 -50.58
C GLY A 459 -4.38 -22.47 -50.33
N ALA A 460 -4.86 -21.68 -49.36
CA ALA A 460 -6.28 -21.48 -49.12
C ALA A 460 -6.90 -20.58 -50.19
N ASP A 461 -8.11 -20.93 -50.66
CA ASP A 461 -8.89 -20.15 -51.61
C ASP A 461 -10.17 -19.66 -50.92
N VAL A 462 -10.30 -18.34 -50.79
CA VAL A 462 -11.46 -17.67 -50.17
C VAL A 462 -12.78 -17.95 -50.88
N THR A 463 -12.74 -18.42 -52.14
CA THR A 463 -13.93 -18.76 -52.92
C THR A 463 -14.35 -20.22 -52.81
N GLN A 464 -13.50 -21.09 -52.24
CA GLN A 464 -13.75 -22.53 -52.19
C GLN A 464 -14.44 -22.96 -50.90
N GLY A 465 -15.72 -23.29 -51.02
CA GLY A 465 -16.49 -23.93 -49.96
C GLY A 465 -16.78 -23.03 -48.77
N GLU A 466 -17.51 -23.57 -47.80
CA GLU A 466 -17.75 -22.88 -46.53
C GLU A 466 -16.48 -22.94 -45.66
N ILE A 467 -16.15 -21.80 -45.06
CA ILE A 467 -15.08 -21.69 -44.06
C ILE A 467 -15.69 -22.07 -42.71
N GLU A 468 -15.23 -23.17 -42.15
CA GLU A 468 -15.62 -23.64 -40.82
C GLU A 468 -14.45 -23.46 -39.87
N ILE A 469 -14.61 -22.59 -38.88
CA ILE A 469 -13.64 -22.44 -37.81
C ILE A 469 -14.01 -23.38 -36.66
N TYR A 470 -13.08 -24.22 -36.21
CA TYR A 470 -13.30 -25.07 -35.04
C TYR A 470 -13.13 -24.22 -33.77
N PRO A 471 -14.23 -23.90 -33.03
CA PRO A 471 -14.19 -22.90 -31.98
C PRO A 471 -13.20 -23.24 -30.86
N GLY A 472 -12.43 -22.26 -30.41
CA GLY A 472 -11.46 -22.45 -29.32
C GLY A 472 -10.24 -23.31 -29.71
N SER A 473 -9.94 -23.43 -31.00
CA SER A 473 -8.79 -24.18 -31.48
C SER A 473 -8.01 -23.45 -32.57
N VAL A 474 -6.84 -23.98 -32.91
CA VAL A 474 -6.01 -23.49 -34.02
C VAL A 474 -6.45 -24.01 -35.39
N PHE A 475 -7.54 -24.78 -35.48
CA PHE A 475 -7.93 -25.45 -36.71
C PHE A 475 -9.06 -24.73 -37.45
N CYS A 476 -9.01 -24.77 -38.78
CA CYS A 476 -10.16 -24.43 -39.63
C CYS A 476 -10.23 -25.34 -40.86
N ARG A 477 -11.44 -25.54 -41.37
CA ARG A 477 -11.71 -26.27 -42.60
C ARG A 477 -12.21 -25.33 -43.69
N ILE A 478 -11.69 -25.53 -44.89
CA ILE A 478 -12.13 -24.82 -46.10
C ILE A 478 -12.39 -25.88 -47.16
N GLY A 479 -13.66 -26.14 -47.46
CA GLY A 479 -14.04 -27.27 -48.31
C GLY A 479 -13.57 -28.61 -47.75
N ASN A 480 -12.81 -29.39 -48.52
CA ASN A 480 -12.28 -30.71 -48.11
C ASN A 480 -10.83 -30.66 -47.61
N ARG A 481 -10.37 -29.50 -47.14
CA ARG A 481 -9.00 -29.27 -46.67
C ARG A 481 -9.04 -28.65 -45.28
N ILE A 482 -8.07 -28.99 -44.43
CA ILE A 482 -7.96 -28.47 -43.06
C ILE A 482 -6.62 -27.78 -42.90
N TRP A 483 -6.65 -26.63 -42.24
CA TRP A 483 -5.46 -25.91 -41.80
C TRP A 483 -5.36 -25.99 -40.28
N GLY A 484 -4.13 -26.15 -39.82
CA GLY A 484 -3.74 -25.92 -38.44
C GLY A 484 -2.86 -24.67 -38.39
N MET A 485 -3.27 -23.66 -37.62
CA MET A 485 -2.70 -22.32 -37.69
C MET A 485 -2.77 -21.79 -39.13
N ALA A 486 -1.64 -21.51 -39.77
CA ALA A 486 -1.58 -21.03 -41.17
C ALA A 486 -1.14 -22.10 -42.19
N THR A 487 -1.00 -23.36 -41.77
CA THR A 487 -0.47 -24.44 -42.63
C THR A 487 -1.55 -25.48 -42.91
N GLU A 488 -1.67 -25.90 -44.16
CA GLU A 488 -2.54 -27.01 -44.54
C GLU A 488 -2.01 -28.32 -43.94
N LEU A 489 -2.91 -29.13 -43.40
CA LEU A 489 -2.61 -30.48 -42.92
C LEU A 489 -2.72 -31.48 -44.07
N GLU A 490 -1.69 -32.31 -44.22
CA GLU A 490 -1.65 -33.36 -45.24
C GLU A 490 -2.36 -34.65 -44.77
N ASP A 491 -2.92 -35.39 -45.73
CA ASP A 491 -3.52 -36.72 -45.54
C ASP A 491 -4.63 -36.81 -44.47
N VAL A 492 -5.44 -35.75 -44.33
CA VAL A 492 -6.55 -35.69 -43.37
C VAL A 492 -7.79 -36.40 -43.88
N ASP A 493 -8.34 -37.32 -43.08
CA ASP A 493 -9.69 -37.86 -43.30
C ASP A 493 -10.75 -36.93 -42.71
N ILE A 494 -11.24 -36.00 -43.54
CA ILE A 494 -12.22 -34.97 -43.15
C ILE A 494 -13.46 -35.56 -42.44
N ALA A 495 -13.93 -36.73 -42.87
CA ALA A 495 -15.15 -37.34 -42.33
C ALA A 495 -15.02 -37.81 -40.87
N SER A 496 -13.80 -38.08 -40.40
CA SER A 496 -13.52 -38.50 -39.02
C SER A 496 -12.69 -37.49 -38.23
N PHE A 497 -12.40 -36.32 -38.80
CA PHE A 497 -11.60 -35.30 -38.14
C PHE A 497 -12.34 -34.68 -36.96
N VAL A 498 -11.73 -34.76 -35.77
CA VAL A 498 -12.25 -34.24 -34.51
C VAL A 498 -11.15 -33.47 -33.80
N VAL A 499 -11.46 -32.22 -33.43
CA VAL A 499 -10.60 -31.43 -32.54
C VAL A 499 -10.78 -31.94 -31.12
N THR A 500 -9.70 -32.39 -30.49
CA THR A 500 -9.70 -32.97 -29.13
C THR A 500 -9.23 -31.99 -28.08
N GLU A 501 -8.34 -31.05 -28.44
CA GLU A 501 -7.89 -29.93 -27.61
C GLU A 501 -7.64 -28.70 -28.50
N TRP A 502 -7.31 -27.56 -27.88
CA TRP A 502 -7.10 -26.31 -28.62
C TRP A 502 -5.97 -26.41 -29.68
N ASP A 503 -4.97 -27.26 -29.46
CA ASP A 503 -3.88 -27.55 -30.39
C ASP A 503 -3.76 -29.03 -30.81
N TYR A 504 -4.73 -29.88 -30.46
CA TYR A 504 -4.78 -31.27 -30.90
C TYR A 504 -6.06 -31.60 -31.68
N ALA A 505 -5.89 -32.43 -32.69
CA ALA A 505 -6.99 -33.06 -33.40
C ALA A 505 -6.63 -34.50 -33.77
N GLU A 506 -7.62 -35.30 -34.11
CA GLU A 506 -7.42 -36.66 -34.59
C GLU A 506 -8.41 -37.02 -35.69
N ASP A 507 -8.01 -37.94 -36.55
CA ASP A 507 -8.88 -38.61 -37.51
C ASP A 507 -8.68 -40.14 -37.40
N LYS A 508 -9.37 -40.92 -38.22
CA LYS A 508 -9.24 -42.39 -38.21
C LYS A 508 -7.84 -42.91 -38.58
N HIS A 509 -6.96 -42.06 -39.11
CA HIS A 509 -5.63 -42.40 -39.59
C HIS A 509 -4.50 -41.89 -38.67
N GLY A 510 -4.77 -40.98 -37.75
CA GLY A 510 -3.77 -40.51 -36.79
C GLY A 510 -4.15 -39.24 -36.05
N ARG A 511 -3.15 -38.64 -35.38
CA ARG A 511 -3.30 -37.40 -34.62
C ARG A 511 -2.52 -36.27 -35.27
N PHE A 512 -2.98 -35.06 -34.97
CA PHE A 512 -2.40 -33.81 -35.42
C PHE A 512 -2.10 -32.94 -34.21
N TYR A 513 -0.97 -32.24 -34.27
CA TYR A 513 -0.57 -31.24 -33.29
C TYR A 513 -0.27 -29.94 -34.01
N ARG A 514 -1.03 -28.90 -33.66
CA ARG A 514 -0.98 -27.57 -34.29
C ARG A 514 -1.09 -27.65 -35.79
N ASN A 515 0.03 -27.59 -36.50
CA ASN A 515 0.11 -27.41 -37.94
C ASN A 515 0.71 -28.63 -38.67
N ARG A 516 0.80 -29.79 -37.99
CA ARG A 516 1.33 -31.03 -38.59
C ARG A 516 0.68 -32.30 -38.05
N ARG A 517 0.82 -33.38 -38.81
CA ARG A 517 0.52 -34.74 -38.36
C ARG A 517 1.61 -35.24 -37.42
N LEU A 518 1.24 -36.03 -36.41
CA LEU A 518 2.16 -36.68 -35.48
C LEU A 518 2.58 -38.06 -35.98
N ASP A 519 3.87 -38.32 -35.92
CA ASP A 519 4.42 -39.64 -36.24
C ASP A 519 4.31 -40.58 -35.03
N LYS A 520 4.38 -41.90 -35.28
CA LYS A 520 4.32 -42.91 -34.20
C LYS A 520 5.40 -42.73 -33.12
N THR A 521 6.49 -42.03 -33.42
CA THR A 521 7.58 -41.73 -32.48
C THR A 521 7.29 -40.54 -31.57
N ASP A 522 6.31 -39.69 -31.89
CA ASP A 522 5.93 -38.51 -31.11
C ASP A 522 5.03 -38.86 -29.90
N TYR A 523 4.65 -40.12 -29.74
CA TYR A 523 3.81 -40.63 -28.66
C TYR A 523 4.60 -41.06 -27.40
N ALA A 524 5.90 -40.72 -27.32
CA ALA A 524 6.83 -41.18 -26.29
C ALA A 524 6.91 -40.24 -25.06
#